data_AF-A0A0F8ZAA0-F1
#
_entry.id   AF-A0A0F8ZAA0-F1
#
_cell.length_a   1.000
_cell.length_b   1.000
_cell.length_c   1.000
_cell.angle_alpha   90.00
_cell.angle_beta   90.00
_cell.angle_gamma   90.00
#
_symmetry.space_group_name_H-M   'P 1'
#
loop_
_entity.id
_entity.type
_entity.pdbx_description
1 polymer ?
#
loop_
_entity_poly.entity_id
_entity_poly.type
_entity_poly.pdbx_seq_one_letter_code
_entity_poly.pdbx_strand_id
1 'polypeptide(L)'
;MGLFIAQILTGLANAGALFMVASGLSLIFGVTRVVNFAHGSFYMLGAYVGYSLMQALPGVVGFWGAIVLAGLIVGVIGVIVEICVLRPVYRAPELFQLV
;
A
#
# COMPACT_ATOMS: atom_id res chain seq x y z
N MET A 1 9.99 -35.17 -18.86
CA MET A 1 10.74 -34.73 -17.65
C MET A 1 10.80 -33.21 -17.52
N GLY A 2 11.24 -32.46 -18.55
CA GLY A 2 11.36 -30.98 -18.46
C GLY A 2 10.05 -30.24 -18.13
N LEU A 3 8.91 -30.67 -18.67
CA LEU A 3 7.60 -30.05 -18.37
C LEU A 3 7.19 -30.21 -16.89
N PHE A 4 7.51 -31.35 -16.28
CA PHE A 4 7.21 -31.63 -14.88
C PHE A 4 8.05 -30.76 -13.95
N ILE A 5 9.35 -30.62 -14.27
CA ILE A 5 10.27 -29.73 -13.56
C ILE A 5 9.83 -28.26 -13.69
N ALA A 6 9.42 -27.84 -14.89
CA ALA A 6 8.93 -26.48 -15.13
C ALA A 6 7.64 -26.16 -14.35
N GLN A 7 6.71 -27.11 -14.27
CA GLN A 7 5.49 -26.98 -13.47
C GLN A 7 5.80 -26.85 -11.97
N ILE A 8 6.73 -27.66 -11.45
CA ILE A 8 7.17 -27.54 -10.05
C ILE A 8 7.84 -26.20 -9.80
N LEU A 9 8.74 -25.73 -10.69
CA LEU A 9 9.37 -24.42 -10.55
C LEU A 9 8.35 -23.28 -10.58
N THR A 10 7.37 -23.36 -11.48
CA THR A 10 6.30 -22.35 -11.59
C THR A 10 5.43 -22.35 -10.33
N GLY A 11 5.06 -23.54 -9.84
CA GLY A 11 4.32 -23.69 -8.59
C GLY A 11 5.08 -23.14 -7.39
N LEU A 12 6.39 -23.42 -7.30
CA LEU A 12 7.25 -22.92 -6.23
C LEU A 12 7.43 -21.40 -6.30
N ALA A 13 7.57 -20.84 -7.50
CA ALA A 13 7.65 -19.39 -7.70
C ALA A 13 6.36 -18.68 -7.24
N ASN A 14 5.20 -19.22 -7.64
CA ASN A 14 3.91 -18.68 -7.21
C ASN A 14 3.69 -18.83 -5.70
N ALA A 15 4.04 -19.99 -5.12
CA ALA A 15 3.97 -20.21 -3.69
C ALA A 15 4.91 -19.27 -2.92
N GLY A 16 6.12 -19.02 -3.45
CA GLY A 16 7.08 -18.08 -2.88
C GLY A 16 6.57 -16.64 -2.90
N ALA A 17 5.92 -16.22 -3.99
CA ALA A 17 5.28 -14.91 -4.07
C ALA A 17 4.17 -14.75 -3.02
N LEU A 18 3.27 -15.74 -2.91
CA LEU A 18 2.21 -15.75 -1.90
C LEU A 18 2.76 -15.79 -0.48
N PHE A 19 3.83 -16.58 -0.24
CA PHE A 19 4.51 -16.66 1.05
C PHE A 19 5.16 -15.33 1.44
N MET A 20 5.83 -14.64 0.52
CA MET A 20 6.38 -13.30 0.76
C MET A 20 5.30 -12.30 1.17
N VAL A 21 4.15 -12.30 0.48
CA VAL A 21 3.01 -11.44 0.84
C VAL A 21 2.48 -11.78 2.23
N ALA A 22 2.23 -13.07 2.51
CA ALA A 22 1.67 -13.52 3.79
C ALA A 22 2.63 -13.29 4.97
N SER A 23 3.93 -13.54 4.78
CA SER A 23 4.96 -13.34 5.80
C SER A 23 5.20 -11.86 6.06
N GLY A 24 5.22 -11.01 5.03
CA GLY A 24 5.31 -9.56 5.19
C GLY A 24 4.12 -9.01 6.00
N LEU A 25 2.91 -9.43 5.66
CA LEU A 25 1.71 -9.05 6.40
C LEU A 25 1.73 -9.55 7.86
N SER A 26 2.18 -10.79 8.08
CA SER A 26 2.36 -11.38 9.42
C SER A 26 3.43 -10.66 10.25
N LEU A 27 4.53 -10.23 9.62
CA LEU A 27 5.61 -9.50 10.30
C LEU A 27 5.20 -8.08 10.66
N ILE A 28 4.48 -7.38 9.77
CA ILE A 28 3.90 -6.07 10.07
C ILE A 28 2.97 -6.22 11.28
N PHE A 29 2.04 -7.18 11.25
CA PHE A 29 1.08 -7.39 12.35
C PHE A 29 1.71 -7.95 13.63
N GLY A 30 2.79 -8.72 13.52
CA GLY A 30 3.47 -9.32 14.68
C GLY A 30 4.35 -8.36 15.45
N VAL A 31 4.88 -7.31 14.80
CA VAL A 31 5.82 -6.35 15.42
C VAL A 31 5.13 -5.04 15.78
N THR A 32 4.26 -4.49 14.91
CA THR A 32 3.44 -3.34 15.27
C THR A 32 2.14 -3.83 15.89
N ARG A 33 1.94 -3.64 17.19
CA ARG A 33 0.70 -3.97 17.92
C ARG A 33 -0.56 -3.25 17.39
N VAL A 34 -0.44 -2.45 16.33
CA VAL A 34 -1.53 -1.72 15.70
C VAL A 34 -1.70 -2.18 14.27
N VAL A 35 -2.90 -2.68 13.96
CA VAL A 35 -3.28 -3.09 12.62
C VAL A 35 -3.81 -1.86 11.89
N ASN A 36 -3.20 -1.52 10.74
CA ASN A 36 -3.66 -0.42 9.88
C ASN A 36 -3.87 -0.93 8.44
N PHE A 37 -5.13 -1.16 8.06
CA PHE A 37 -5.51 -1.55 6.69
C PHE A 37 -5.65 -0.36 5.73
N ALA A 38 -5.41 0.87 6.17
CA ALA A 38 -5.51 2.05 5.32
C ALA A 38 -4.45 2.08 4.19
N HIS A 39 -3.41 1.24 4.25
CA HIS A 39 -2.39 1.21 3.20
C HIS A 39 -2.97 0.97 1.80
N GLY A 40 -3.95 0.05 1.69
CA GLY A 40 -4.64 -0.21 0.43
C GLY A 40 -5.49 0.97 -0.06
N SER A 41 -6.14 1.69 0.86
CA SER A 41 -6.94 2.87 0.50
C SER A 41 -6.07 4.06 0.08
N PHE A 42 -4.92 4.29 0.73
CA PHE A 42 -3.94 5.30 0.28
C PHE A 42 -3.35 4.97 -1.09
N TYR A 43 -3.07 3.70 -1.37
CA TYR A 43 -2.62 3.27 -2.68
C TYR A 43 -3.67 3.58 -3.76
N MET A 44 -4.93 3.19 -3.53
CA MET A 44 -6.01 3.51 -4.48
C MET A 44 -6.23 5.01 -4.65
N LEU A 45 -6.16 5.78 -3.56
CA LEU A 45 -6.31 7.23 -3.60
C LEU A 45 -5.21 7.87 -4.45
N GLY A 46 -3.96 7.43 -4.31
CA GLY A 46 -2.87 7.87 -5.18
C GLY A 46 -3.07 7.52 -6.64
N ALA A 47 -3.56 6.32 -6.95
CA ALA A 47 -3.87 5.91 -8.31
C ALA A 47 -4.97 6.78 -8.95
N TYR A 48 -6.08 7.03 -8.23
CA TYR A 48 -7.18 7.87 -8.73
C TYR A 48 -6.80 9.34 -8.88
N VAL A 49 -6.05 9.88 -7.91
CA VAL A 49 -5.53 11.25 -7.98
C VAL A 49 -4.58 11.38 -9.18
N GLY A 50 -3.63 10.46 -9.33
CA GLY A 50 -2.72 10.42 -10.46
C GLY A 50 -3.44 10.32 -11.81
N TYR A 51 -4.45 9.45 -11.91
CA TYR A 51 -5.27 9.32 -13.11
C TYR A 51 -6.04 10.61 -13.43
N SER A 52 -6.64 11.24 -12.43
CA SER A 52 -7.38 12.50 -12.59
C SER A 52 -6.47 13.65 -13.03
N LEU A 53 -5.26 13.73 -12.46
CA LEU A 53 -4.23 14.69 -12.84
C LEU A 53 -3.74 14.46 -14.27
N MET A 54 -3.60 13.21 -14.69
CA MET A 54 -3.24 12.87 -16.07
C MET A 54 -4.32 13.30 -17.07
N GLN A 55 -5.60 13.22 -16.70
CA GLN A 55 -6.69 13.72 -17.54
C GLN A 55 -6.69 15.25 -17.64
N ALA A 56 -6.36 15.95 -16.56
CA ALA A 56 -6.31 17.41 -16.54
C ALA A 56 -5.05 17.97 -17.24
N LEU A 57 -3.91 17.30 -17.13
CA LEU A 57 -2.64 17.68 -17.76
C LEU A 57 -2.13 16.54 -18.66
N PRO A 58 -2.63 16.45 -19.91
CA PRO A 58 -2.13 15.47 -20.86
C PRO A 58 -0.74 15.85 -21.39
N GLY A 59 0.13 14.84 -21.57
CA GLY A 59 1.48 14.99 -22.15
C GLY A 59 2.62 14.52 -21.25
N VAL A 60 3.83 14.45 -21.79
CA VAL A 60 5.02 13.92 -21.07
C VAL A 60 5.37 14.77 -19.84
N VAL A 61 5.24 16.09 -19.94
CA VAL A 61 5.45 17.02 -18.81
C VAL A 61 4.34 16.86 -17.76
N GLY A 62 3.11 16.65 -18.21
CA GLY A 62 1.95 16.40 -17.35
C GLY A 62 2.04 15.07 -16.60
N PHE A 63 2.63 14.03 -17.21
CA PHE A 63 2.86 12.75 -16.55
C PHE A 63 3.80 12.85 -15.35
N TRP A 64 4.98 13.45 -15.55
CA TRP A 64 5.94 13.64 -14.45
C TRP A 64 5.38 14.59 -13.38
N GLY A 65 4.67 15.64 -13.80
CA GLY A 65 3.95 16.53 -12.89
C GLY A 65 2.89 15.79 -12.07
N ALA A 66 2.07 14.95 -12.71
CA ALA A 66 1.02 14.17 -12.07
C ALA A 66 1.57 13.18 -11.04
N ILE A 67 2.71 12.54 -11.31
CA ILE A 67 3.37 11.64 -10.36
C ILE A 67 3.77 12.41 -9.09
N VAL A 68 4.47 13.54 -9.27
CA VAL A 68 4.95 14.34 -8.13
C VAL A 68 3.78 14.94 -7.36
N LEU A 69 2.78 15.50 -8.06
CA LEU A 69 1.60 16.08 -7.42
C LEU A 69 0.76 15.02 -6.69
N ALA A 70 0.55 13.85 -7.29
CA ALA A 70 -0.20 12.77 -6.65
C ALA A 70 0.49 12.29 -5.39
N GLY A 71 1.82 12.11 -5.42
CA GLY A 71 2.61 11.79 -4.23
C GLY A 71 2.49 12.86 -3.15
N LEU A 72 2.54 14.14 -3.52
CA LEU A 72 2.44 15.26 -2.58
C LEU A 72 1.03 15.34 -1.95
N ILE A 73 -0.02 15.19 -2.75
CA ILE A 73 -1.43 15.20 -2.30
C ILE A 73 -1.68 14.03 -1.35
N VAL A 74 -1.31 12.81 -1.73
CA VAL A 74 -1.48 11.62 -0.89
C VAL A 74 -0.64 11.72 0.38
N GLY A 75 0.57 12.26 0.29
CA GLY A 75 1.45 12.49 1.44
C GLY A 75 0.82 13.45 2.45
N VAL A 76 0.26 14.57 2.00
CA VAL A 76 -0.47 15.52 2.86
C VAL A 76 -1.68 14.86 3.52
N ILE A 77 -2.47 14.08 2.76
CA ILE A 77 -3.60 13.33 3.31
C ILE A 77 -3.12 12.32 4.36
N GLY A 78 -2.01 11.62 4.09
CA GLY A 78 -1.38 10.71 5.04
C GLY A 78 -0.98 11.39 6.35
N VAL A 79 -0.39 12.59 6.28
CA VAL A 79 -0.05 13.40 7.48
C VAL A 79 -1.30 13.80 8.25
N ILE A 80 -2.37 14.22 7.57
CA ILE A 80 -3.64 14.57 8.21
C ILE A 80 -4.22 13.35 8.93
N VAL A 81 -4.23 12.18 8.29
CA VAL A 81 -4.72 10.93 8.90
C VAL A 81 -3.84 10.50 10.07
N GLU A 82 -2.52 10.65 9.96
CA GLU A 82 -1.59 10.38 11.06
C GLU A 82 -1.92 11.22 12.30
N ILE A 83 -2.14 12.52 12.11
CA ILE A 83 -2.41 13.44 13.22
C ILE A 83 -3.81 13.25 13.80
N CYS A 84 -4.82 13.09 12.95
CA CYS A 84 -6.23 13.07 13.36
C CYS A 84 -6.73 11.69 13.77
N VAL A 85 -6.18 10.61 13.23
CA VAL A 85 -6.68 9.24 13.43
C VAL A 85 -5.65 8.39 14.16
N LEU A 86 -4.45 8.23 13.61
CA LEU A 86 -3.46 7.29 14.15
C LEU A 86 -2.89 7.75 15.49
N ARG A 87 -2.47 9.02 15.62
CA ARG A 87 -1.94 9.57 16.88
C ARG A 87 -2.90 9.44 18.08
N PRO A 88 -4.19 9.75 17.95
CA PRO A 88 -5.17 9.51 19.02
C PRO A 88 -5.36 8.03 19.33
N VAL A 89 -5.43 7.16 18.31
CA VAL A 89 -5.58 5.71 18.48
C VAL A 89 -4.37 5.08 19.17
N TYR A 90 -3.15 5.57 18.89
CA TYR A 90 -1.94 5.13 19.59
C TYR A 90 -1.93 5.47 21.09
N ARG A 91 -2.70 6.47 21.51
CA ARG A 91 -2.85 6.86 22.92
C ARG A 91 -4.01 6.16 23.63
N ALA A 92 -4.89 5.49 22.88
CA ALA A 92 -6.05 4.79 23.41
C ALA A 92 -5.66 3.37 23.90
N PRO A 93 -6.37 2.82 24.91
CA PRO A 93 -6.10 1.47 25.41
C PRO A 93 -6.21 0.40 24.31
N GLU A 94 -5.35 -0.61 24.41
CA GLU A 94 -4.97 -1.61 23.39
C GLU A 94 -6.14 -2.33 22.68
N LEU A 95 -7.34 -2.28 23.27
CA LEU A 95 -8.57 -2.90 22.75
C LEU A 95 -9.12 -2.26 21.45
N PHE A 96 -8.71 -1.03 21.11
CA PHE A 96 -9.18 -0.29 19.92
C PHE A 96 -8.17 -0.23 18.75
N GLN A 97 -7.11 -1.05 18.77
CA GLN A 97 -6.00 -0.98 17.80
C GLN A 97 -6.25 -1.70 16.45
N LEU A 98 -7.52 -1.94 16.10
CA LEU A 98 -7.92 -2.51 14.81
C LEU A 98 -8.49 -1.39 13.91
N VAL A 99 -7.68 -0.88 12.98
CA VAL A 99 -8.10 0.07 11.93
C VAL A 99 -7.94 -0.55 10.55
#